data_AF-K1PF49-F1
#
_entry.id   AF-K1PF49-F1
#
_cell.length_a   1.000
_cell.length_b   1.000
_cell.length_c   1.000
_cell.angle_alpha   90.00
_cell.angle_beta   90.00
_cell.angle_gamma   90.00
#
_symmetry.space_group_name_H-M   'P 1'
#
loop_
_entity.id
_entity.type
_entity.pdbx_description
1 polymer ?
#
loop_
_entity_poly.entity_id
_entity_poly.type
_entity_poly.pdbx_seq_one_letter_code
_entity_poly.pdbx_strand_id
1 'polypeptide(L)'
;MPQSEATRGRDGVPSIFLPSSDTKKGIHELYLASCDETNIRARKMSSFEEAWLKFVPYIKLSKPRDDVCHRCECLRKQVIDAVTEEEKLIVTEMLHRHLED
;
A
#
# COMPACT_ATOMS: atom_id res chain seq x y z
N MET A 1 11.82 -15.98 16.02
CA MET A 1 11.90 -14.85 15.08
C MET A 1 10.49 -14.30 14.92
N PRO A 2 10.17 -13.07 15.34
CA PRO A 2 8.81 -12.56 15.21
C PRO A 2 8.58 -12.09 13.78
N GLN A 3 7.55 -12.63 13.12
CA GLN A 3 7.05 -12.10 11.84
C GLN A 3 6.38 -10.75 12.09
N SER A 4 6.72 -9.77 11.24
CA SER A 4 6.07 -8.45 11.19
C SER A 4 4.55 -8.61 11.18
N GLU A 5 3.89 -7.99 12.16
CA GLU A 5 2.44 -7.90 12.25
C GLU A 5 1.92 -7.08 11.06
N ALA A 6 1.62 -7.76 9.96
CA ALA A 6 0.82 -7.21 8.88
C ALA A 6 -0.51 -6.73 9.48
N THR A 7 -0.84 -5.48 9.16
CA THR A 7 -2.03 -4.73 9.56
C THR A 7 -3.26 -5.62 9.66
N ARG A 8 -3.75 -5.82 10.89
CA ARG A 8 -4.94 -6.63 11.21
C ARG A 8 -6.14 -6.09 10.42
N GLY A 9 -6.47 -6.76 9.32
CA GLY A 9 -7.72 -6.57 8.59
C GLY A 9 -8.89 -7.01 9.46
N ARG A 10 -10.05 -6.35 9.27
CA ARG A 10 -11.23 -6.41 10.15
C ARG A 10 -11.84 -7.81 10.37
N ASP A 11 -11.38 -8.85 9.68
CA ASP A 11 -11.96 -10.20 9.72
C ASP A 11 -10.92 -11.33 9.74
N GLY A 12 -9.71 -11.10 10.29
CA GLY A 12 -8.68 -12.14 10.41
C GLY A 12 -8.06 -12.62 9.10
N VAL A 13 -8.56 -12.16 7.95
CA VAL A 13 -7.96 -12.38 6.63
C VAL A 13 -6.80 -11.40 6.43
N PRO A 14 -5.58 -11.90 6.14
CA PRO A 14 -4.43 -11.05 5.83
C PRO A 14 -4.70 -10.16 4.61
N SER A 15 -4.28 -8.89 4.68
CA SER A 15 -4.40 -8.00 3.53
C SER A 15 -3.40 -8.42 2.44
N ILE A 16 -3.86 -8.51 1.19
CA ILE A 16 -3.02 -8.70 0.01
C ILE A 16 -2.76 -7.32 -0.57
N PHE A 17 -1.50 -6.97 -0.71
CA PHE A 17 -1.08 -5.67 -1.24
C PHE A 17 -0.60 -5.84 -2.67
N LEU A 18 -1.33 -5.22 -3.61
CA LEU A 18 -0.91 -5.08 -4.99
C LEU A 18 0.17 -3.99 -5.10
N PRO A 19 1.10 -4.08 -6.06
CA PRO A 19 2.14 -3.08 -6.28
C PRO A 19 1.59 -1.65 -6.39
N SER A 20 2.38 -0.67 -5.96
CA SER A 20 2.04 0.76 -6.09
C SER A 20 2.05 1.25 -7.55
N SER A 21 2.65 0.48 -8.46
CA SER A 21 2.56 0.70 -9.90
C SER A 21 1.16 0.42 -10.47
N ASP A 22 0.36 -0.39 -9.78
CA ASP A 22 -0.99 -0.74 -10.23
C ASP A 22 -1.97 0.34 -9.80
N THR A 23 -2.86 0.71 -10.73
CA THR A 23 -3.97 1.63 -10.45
C THR A 23 -5.29 0.88 -10.51
N LYS A 24 -6.31 1.36 -9.78
CA LYS A 24 -7.67 0.82 -9.90
C LYS A 24 -8.14 0.78 -11.36
N LYS A 25 -7.72 1.78 -12.15
CA LYS A 25 -7.99 1.84 -13.58
C LYS A 25 -7.31 0.71 -14.35
N GLY A 26 -6.01 0.50 -14.15
CA GLY A 26 -5.27 -0.58 -14.81
C GLY A 26 -5.83 -1.96 -14.43
N ILE A 27 -6.22 -2.15 -13.17
CA ILE A 27 -6.86 -3.40 -12.74
C ILE A 27 -8.24 -3.57 -13.38
N HIS A 28 -9.01 -2.49 -13.52
CA HIS A 28 -10.29 -2.55 -14.24
C HIS A 28 -10.08 -2.88 -15.71
N GLU A 29 -9.05 -2.37 -16.37
CA GLU A 29 -8.69 -2.72 -17.75
C GLU A 29 -8.36 -4.21 -17.89
N LEU A 30 -7.62 -4.79 -16.94
CA LEU A 30 -7.40 -6.24 -16.88
C LEU A 30 -8.72 -7.01 -16.69
N TYR A 31 -9.60 -6.54 -15.82
CA TYR A 31 -10.94 -7.11 -15.63
C TYR A 31 -11.77 -7.06 -16.92
N LEU A 32 -11.71 -5.95 -17.68
CA LEU A 32 -12.38 -5.84 -18.99
C LEU A 32 -11.85 -6.87 -19.98
N ALA A 33 -10.53 -7.03 -20.07
CA ALA A 33 -9.90 -8.02 -20.95
C ALA A 33 -10.33 -9.46 -20.59
N SER A 34 -10.32 -9.83 -19.31
CA SER A 34 -10.78 -11.16 -18.88
C SER A 34 -12.27 -11.38 -19.11
N CYS A 35 -13.10 -10.34 -18.99
CA CYS A 35 -14.52 -10.41 -19.36
C CYS A 35 -14.73 -10.67 -20.85
N ASP A 36 -13.93 -10.04 -21.71
CA ASP A 36 -13.97 -10.26 -23.15
C ASP A 36 -13.56 -11.70 -23.52
N GLU A 37 -12.47 -12.19 -22.94
CA GLU A 37 -11.98 -13.58 -23.10
C GLU A 37 -13.02 -14.63 -22.66
N THR A 38 -13.79 -14.33 -21.61
CA THR A 38 -14.81 -15.22 -21.06
C THR A 38 -16.21 -14.99 -21.63
N ASN A 39 -16.36 -14.04 -22.57
CA ASN A 39 -17.62 -13.65 -23.18
C ASN A 39 -18.69 -13.20 -22.15
N ILE A 40 -18.24 -12.56 -21.07
CA ILE A 40 -19.07 -12.02 -20.00
C ILE A 40 -19.21 -10.51 -20.18
N ARG A 41 -20.42 -10.00 -20.00
CA ARG A 41 -20.64 -8.54 -20.02
C ARG A 41 -19.93 -7.87 -18.85
N ALA A 42 -18.92 -7.06 -19.16
CA ALA A 42 -18.18 -6.30 -18.17
C ALA A 42 -19.01 -5.19 -17.50
N ARG A 43 -18.74 -4.95 -16.22
CA ARG A 43 -19.33 -3.84 -15.46
C ARG A 43 -18.51 -2.55 -15.60
N LYS A 44 -19.19 -1.41 -15.48
CA LYS A 44 -18.56 -0.08 -15.43
C LYS A 44 -17.70 0.05 -14.15
N MET A 45 -16.72 0.95 -14.20
CA MET A 45 -15.77 1.20 -13.11
C MET A 45 -16.43 1.31 -11.74
N SER A 46 -17.47 2.15 -11.59
CA SER A 46 -18.14 2.35 -10.30
C SER A 46 -18.70 1.05 -9.71
N SER A 47 -19.42 0.27 -10.52
CA SER A 47 -19.96 -1.03 -10.09
C SER A 47 -18.88 -2.08 -9.85
N PHE A 48 -17.75 -1.98 -10.53
CA PHE A 48 -16.57 -2.81 -10.26
C PHE A 48 -15.95 -2.46 -8.91
N GLU A 49 -15.76 -1.17 -8.60
CA GLU A 49 -15.25 -0.74 -7.31
C GLU A 49 -16.17 -1.12 -6.15
N GLU A 50 -17.49 -0.98 -6.31
CA GLU A 50 -18.48 -1.44 -5.32
C GLU A 50 -18.36 -2.95 -5.07
N ALA A 51 -18.24 -3.75 -6.13
CA ALA A 51 -18.06 -5.19 -6.02
C ALA A 51 -16.72 -5.54 -5.34
N TRP A 52 -15.64 -4.85 -5.70
CA TRP A 52 -14.33 -5.02 -5.07
C TRP A 52 -14.40 -4.80 -3.56
N LEU A 53 -14.96 -3.67 -3.13
CA LEU A 53 -15.07 -3.33 -1.71
C LEU A 53 -15.99 -4.29 -0.95
N LYS A 54 -16.98 -4.89 -1.62
CA LYS A 54 -17.91 -5.83 -1.00
C LYS A 54 -17.35 -7.24 -0.88
N PHE A 55 -16.66 -7.73 -1.92
CA PHE A 55 -16.29 -9.15 -2.03
C PHE A 55 -14.81 -9.42 -1.76
N VAL A 56 -13.92 -8.46 -2.05
CA VAL A 56 -12.48 -8.59 -1.88
C VAL A 56 -11.85 -7.38 -1.16
N PRO A 57 -12.41 -6.92 -0.02
CA PRO A 57 -11.90 -5.75 0.69
C PRO A 57 -10.48 -5.93 1.26
N TYR A 58 -9.99 -7.17 1.34
CA TYR A 58 -8.66 -7.50 1.80
C TYR A 58 -7.59 -7.26 0.72
N ILE A 59 -7.96 -7.10 -0.55
CA ILE A 59 -7.02 -6.71 -1.61
C ILE A 59 -6.93 -5.19 -1.64
N LYS A 60 -5.73 -4.67 -1.40
CA LYS A 60 -5.43 -3.24 -1.33
C LYS A 60 -4.33 -2.89 -2.33
N LEU A 61 -4.38 -1.68 -2.87
CA LEU A 61 -3.24 -1.09 -3.58
C LEU A 61 -2.23 -0.60 -2.54
N SER A 62 -0.97 -0.99 -2.69
CA SER A 62 0.11 -0.46 -1.86
C SER A 62 0.22 1.03 -2.09
N LYS A 63 0.20 1.80 -1.02
CA LYS A 63 0.55 3.22 -1.04
C LYS A 63 2.07 3.35 -0.91
N PRO A 64 2.68 4.48 -1.32
CA PRO A 64 4.08 4.81 -1.03
C PRO A 64 4.42 4.96 0.48
N ARG A 65 3.50 4.60 1.36
CA ARG A 65 3.71 4.46 2.81
C ARG A 65 3.63 3.01 3.27
N ASP A 66 3.09 2.12 2.45
CA ASP A 66 3.01 0.68 2.71
C ASP A 66 4.29 -0.04 2.27
N ASP A 67 5.13 0.61 1.45
CA ASP A 67 6.44 0.13 0.98
C ASP A 67 7.61 0.55 1.91
N VAL A 68 7.36 1.41 2.90
CA VAL A 68 8.37 1.78 3.89
C VAL A 68 8.28 0.86 5.10
N CYS A 69 9.44 0.38 5.54
CA CYS A 69 9.51 -0.38 6.79
C CYS A 69 9.15 0.53 7.99
N HIS A 70 8.82 -0.09 9.12
CA HIS A 70 8.48 0.63 10.35
C HIS A 70 9.57 1.65 10.76
N ARG A 71 10.84 1.32 10.56
CA ARG A 71 11.96 2.20 10.89
C ARG A 71 11.98 3.46 10.01
N CYS A 72 11.77 3.33 8.70
CA CYS A 72 11.62 4.46 7.78
C CYS A 72 10.44 5.35 8.18
N GLU A 73 9.30 4.77 8.57
CA GLU A 73 8.14 5.53 9.03
C GLU A 73 8.46 6.33 10.31
N CYS A 74 9.07 5.71 11.31
CA CYS A 74 9.49 6.37 12.55
C CYS A 74 10.49 7.51 12.30
N LEU A 75 11.52 7.27 11.49
CA LEU A 75 12.54 8.27 11.19
C LEU A 75 11.95 9.45 10.41
N ARG A 76 11.10 9.21 9.40
CA ARG A 76 10.39 10.29 8.69
C ARG A 76 9.54 11.15 9.62
N LYS A 77 8.84 10.52 10.57
CA LYS A 77 8.06 11.25 11.57
C LYS A 77 8.96 12.11 12.47
N GLN A 78 10.08 11.55 12.95
CA GLN A 78 11.04 12.28 13.77
C GLN A 78 11.68 13.47 13.04
N VAL A 79 11.94 13.36 11.73
CA VAL A 79 12.43 14.51 10.93
C VAL A 79 11.40 15.65 10.88
N ILE A 80 10.11 15.31 10.80
CA ILE A 80 9.01 16.29 10.76
C ILE A 80 8.81 16.92 12.15
N ASP A 81 8.90 16.10 13.21
CA ASP A 81 8.65 16.52 14.58
C ASP A 81 9.87 17.22 15.24
N ALA A 82 11.04 17.22 14.58
CA ALA A 82 12.27 17.84 15.10
C ALA A 82 12.10 19.35 15.25
N VAL A 83 12.48 19.87 16.43
CA VAL A 83 12.31 21.29 16.79
C VAL A 83 13.59 22.08 16.51
N THR A 84 14.75 21.44 16.65
CA THR A 84 16.07 22.05 16.41
C THR A 84 16.72 21.58 15.12
N GLU A 85 17.65 22.38 14.60
CA GLU A 85 18.39 22.03 13.38
C GLU A 85 19.31 20.82 13.61
N GLU A 86 19.93 20.73 14.78
CA GLU A 86 20.78 19.61 15.19
C GLU A 86 20.00 18.29 15.27
N GLU A 87 18.82 18.27 15.89
CA GLU A 87 17.97 17.08 15.94
C GLU A 87 17.56 16.66 14.53
N LYS A 88 17.18 17.61 13.69
CA LYS A 88 16.78 17.34 12.30
C LYS A 88 17.93 16.75 11.49
N LEU A 89 19.14 17.27 11.65
CA LEU A 89 20.36 16.74 11.02
C LEU A 89 20.61 15.29 11.44
N ILE A 90 20.62 15.00 12.75
CA ILE A 90 20.87 13.65 13.28
C ILE A 90 19.85 12.64 12.72
N VAL A 91 18.56 12.96 12.79
CA VAL A 91 17.51 12.03 12.34
C VAL A 91 17.56 11.84 10.82
N THR A 92 17.90 12.88 10.06
CA THR A 92 18.05 12.78 8.60
C THR A 92 19.23 11.87 8.22
N GLU A 93 20.37 12.00 8.91
CA GLU A 93 21.51 11.10 8.70
C GLU A 93 21.17 9.64 9.06
N MET A 94 20.41 9.41 10.12
CA MET A 94 19.95 8.07 10.50
C MET A 94 19.02 7.48 9.43
N LEU A 95 18.18 8.30 8.80
CA LEU A 95 17.34 7.87 7.68
C LEU A 95 18.17 7.53 6.44
N HIS A 96 19.14 8.39 6.07
CA HIS A 96 20.02 8.11 4.94
C HIS A 96 20.80 6.81 5.11
N ARG A 97 21.43 6.61 6.28
CA ARG A 97 22.15 5.37 6.58
C ARG A 97 21.26 4.15 6.47
N HIS A 98 20.00 4.24 6.91
CA HIS A 98 19.06 3.12 6.81
C HIS A 98 18.64 2.81 5.36
N LEU A 99 18.66 3.79 4.46
CA LEU A 99 18.36 3.57 3.04
C LEU A 99 19.54 2.95 2.27
N GLU A 100 20.75 2.99 2.84
CA GLU A 100 21.98 2.43 2.26
C GLU A 100 22.27 0.99 2.74
N ASP A 101 21.54 0.50 3.76
CA ASP A 101 21.59 -0.89 4.28
C ASP A 101 20.73 -1.86 3.45
#